data_AF-T0S6H8-F1
#
_entry.id   AF-T0S6H8-F1
#
_cell.length_a   1.000
_cell.length_b   1.000
_cell.length_c   1.000
_cell.angle_alpha   90.00
_cell.angle_beta   90.00
_cell.angle_gamma   90.00
#
_symmetry.space_group_name_H-M   'P 1'
#
loop_
_entity.id
_entity.type
_entity.pdbx_description
1 polymer ?
#
loop_
_entity_poly.entity_id
_entity_poly.type
_entity_poly.pdbx_seq_one_letter_code
_entity_poly.pdbx_strand_id
1 'polypeptide(L)'
;MTKYIYPNLKDNQKYLLKIIDGILTSNNISSEEKKLFLIAKSNIEKGRNFDPQISELISSLQYLVHSDDVLVFFEEARKIMQINPGTGGSPYGWSNFESK
;
A
#
# COMPACT_ATOMS: atom_id res chain seq x y z
N MET A 1 24.35 -4.75 10.23
CA MET A 1 23.35 -3.66 10.08
C MET A 1 23.06 -3.50 8.61
N THR A 2 21.92 -3.99 8.14
CA THR A 2 21.46 -3.79 6.76
C THR A 2 21.13 -2.31 6.60
N LYS A 3 21.91 -1.60 5.77
CA LYS A 3 21.70 -0.18 5.50
C LYS A 3 20.42 -0.10 4.65
N TYR A 4 19.30 0.30 5.26
CA TYR A 4 18.06 0.54 4.54
C TYR A 4 18.30 1.65 3.53
N ILE A 5 18.38 1.30 2.25
CA ILE A 5 18.41 2.26 1.16
C ILE A 5 16.94 2.61 0.96
N TYR A 6 16.43 3.61 1.69
CA TYR A 6 15.14 4.17 1.32
C TYR A 6 15.26 4.65 -0.13
N PRO A 7 14.46 4.11 -1.06
CA PRO A 7 14.44 4.64 -2.42
C PRO A 7 14.15 6.14 -2.35
N ASN A 8 14.50 6.88 -3.41
CA ASN A 8 14.24 8.33 -3.47
C ASN A 8 12.73 8.57 -3.61
N LEU A 9 12.00 8.43 -2.50
CA LEU A 9 10.55 8.51 -2.43
C LEU A 9 10.12 9.96 -2.57
N LYS A 10 9.02 10.16 -3.31
CA LYS A 10 8.31 11.44 -3.31
C LYS A 10 7.66 11.68 -1.95
N ASP A 11 7.35 12.92 -1.61
CA ASP A 11 6.84 13.25 -0.28
C ASP A 11 5.49 12.60 0.04
N ASN A 12 4.63 12.44 -0.97
CA ASN A 12 3.37 11.70 -0.85
C ASN A 12 3.59 10.19 -0.58
N GLN A 13 4.61 9.57 -1.20
CA GLN A 13 4.99 8.19 -0.94
C GLN A 13 5.59 8.02 0.47
N LYS A 14 6.41 8.98 0.92
CA LYS A 14 6.92 8.99 2.31
C LYS A 14 5.78 9.09 3.33
N TYR A 15 4.76 9.89 3.05
CA TYR A 15 3.60 10.02 3.91
C TYR A 15 2.82 8.70 4.02
N LEU A 16 2.57 8.01 2.89
CA LEU A 16 1.92 6.70 2.92
C LEU A 16 2.77 5.63 3.63
N LEU A 17 4.09 5.67 3.47
CA LEU A 17 4.99 4.76 4.19
C LEU A 17 4.93 4.98 5.71
N LYS A 18 4.79 6.23 6.18
CA LYS A 18 4.59 6.53 7.61
C LYS A 18 3.28 5.95 8.15
N ILE A 19 2.21 5.95 7.34
CA ILE A 19 0.95 5.32 7.72
C ILE A 19 1.16 3.80 7.89
N ILE A 20 1.84 3.15 6.95
CA ILE A 20 2.21 1.73 7.05
C ILE A 20 3.01 1.46 8.33
N ASP A 21 3.98 2.31 8.66
CA ASP A 21 4.75 2.18 9.90
C ASP A 21 3.88 2.28 11.15
N GLY A 22 2.94 3.23 11.18
CA GLY A 22 1.97 3.37 12.27
C GLY A 22 1.11 2.13 12.44
N ILE A 23 0.58 1.59 11.34
CA ILE A 23 -0.23 0.37 11.32
C ILE A 23 0.56 -0.84 11.85
N LEU A 24 1.82 -0.99 11.44
CA LEU A 24 2.68 -2.09 11.91
C LEU A 24 2.97 -2.05 13.41
N THR A 25 2.92 -0.85 14.01
CA THR A 25 3.04 -0.65 15.46
C THR A 25 1.71 -0.77 16.21
N SER A 26 0.58 -0.75 15.49
CA SER A 26 -0.74 -0.95 16.06
C SER A 26 -0.96 -2.40 16.50
N ASN A 27 -1.76 -2.57 17.56
CA ASN A 27 -2.24 -3.87 18.02
C ASN A 27 -3.67 -4.18 17.51
N ASN A 28 -4.24 -3.30 16.68
CA ASN A 28 -5.63 -3.38 16.23
C ASN A 28 -5.81 -4.05 14.86
N ILE A 29 -4.75 -4.60 14.29
CA ILE A 29 -4.78 -5.34 13.02
C ILE A 29 -4.63 -6.84 13.26
N SER A 30 -5.22 -7.65 12.39
CA SER A 30 -5.04 -9.10 12.37
C SER A 30 -3.60 -9.50 12.01
N SER A 31 -3.26 -10.76 12.30
CA SER A 31 -1.94 -11.31 11.97
C SER A 31 -1.69 -11.37 10.46
N GLU A 32 -2.76 -11.62 9.70
CA GLU A 32 -2.80 -11.69 8.26
C GLU A 32 -2.58 -10.32 7.63
N GLU A 33 -3.31 -9.29 8.08
CA GLU A 33 -3.10 -7.90 7.64
C GLU A 33 -1.66 -7.47 7.94
N LYS A 34 -1.18 -7.70 9.18
CA LYS A 34 0.18 -7.34 9.59
C LYS A 34 1.25 -7.96 8.69
N LYS A 35 1.07 -9.23 8.32
CA LYS A 35 1.98 -9.92 7.40
C LYS A 35 2.03 -9.24 6.04
N LEU A 36 0.90 -8.83 5.49
CA LEU A 36 0.84 -8.14 4.19
C LEU A 36 1.56 -6.79 4.23
N PHE A 37 1.34 -5.98 5.27
CA PHE A 37 2.06 -4.71 5.44
C PHE A 37 3.58 -4.91 5.59
N LEU A 38 4.00 -5.94 6.34
CA LEU A 38 5.42 -6.28 6.50
C LEU A 38 6.08 -6.65 5.16
N ILE A 39 5.39 -7.43 4.32
CA ILE A 39 5.89 -7.83 3.00
C ILE A 39 6.07 -6.58 2.11
N ALA A 40 5.04 -5.74 2.01
CA ALA A 40 5.09 -4.52 1.21
C ALA A 40 6.21 -3.58 1.66
N LYS A 41 6.33 -3.32 2.97
CA LYS A 41 7.39 -2.51 3.55
C LYS A 41 8.77 -3.10 3.25
N SER A 42 8.96 -4.40 3.47
CA SER A 42 10.23 -5.08 3.21
C SER A 42 10.67 -4.95 1.75
N ASN A 43 9.73 -5.05 0.81
CA ASN A 43 10.03 -4.92 -0.61
C ASN A 43 10.41 -3.49 -0.99
N ILE A 44 9.71 -2.47 -0.47
CA ILE A 44 10.05 -1.06 -0.67
C ILE A 44 11.46 -0.76 -0.12
N GLU A 45 11.76 -1.25 1.09
CA GLU A 45 13.06 -1.11 1.74
C GLU A 45 14.20 -1.81 0.99
N LYS A 46 13.89 -2.87 0.24
CA LYS A 46 14.84 -3.54 -0.68
C LYS A 46 14.99 -2.82 -2.02
N GLY A 47 14.35 -1.66 -2.20
CA GLY A 47 14.44 -0.85 -3.41
C GLY A 47 13.46 -1.25 -4.52
N ARG A 48 12.42 -2.04 -4.23
CA ARG A 48 11.32 -2.26 -5.19
C ARG A 48 10.52 -0.98 -5.38
N ASN A 49 9.95 -0.80 -6.58
CA ASN A 49 9.15 0.37 -6.92
C ASN A 49 7.94 0.49 -5.98
N PHE A 50 7.72 1.68 -5.44
CA PHE A 50 6.71 1.95 -4.42
C PHE A 50 5.29 1.64 -4.91
N ASP A 51 4.84 2.27 -6.00
CA ASP A 51 3.43 2.19 -6.45
C ASP A 51 2.96 0.75 -6.77
N PRO A 52 3.77 -0.12 -7.42
CA PRO A 52 3.44 -1.53 -7.56
C PRO A 52 3.29 -2.27 -6.23
N GLN A 53 4.15 -2.00 -5.24
CA GLN A 53 4.07 -2.66 -3.93
C GLN A 53 2.83 -2.23 -3.14
N ILE A 54 2.43 -0.96 -3.26
CA ILE A 54 1.17 -0.50 -2.66
C ILE A 54 -0.04 -1.11 -3.39
N SER A 55 0.00 -1.22 -4.72
CA SER A 55 -1.09 -1.85 -5.48
C SER A 55 -1.27 -3.32 -5.10
N GLU A 56 -0.18 -4.07 -4.98
CA GLU A 56 -0.18 -5.47 -4.54
C GLU A 56 -0.70 -5.63 -3.10
N LEU A 57 -0.29 -4.73 -2.21
CA LEU A 57 -0.80 -4.68 -0.83
C LEU A 57 -2.33 -4.46 -0.81
N ILE A 58 -2.82 -3.48 -1.56
CA ILE A 58 -4.25 -3.17 -1.66
C ILE A 58 -5.01 -4.40 -2.19
N SER A 59 -4.57 -5.00 -3.30
CA SER A 59 -5.19 -6.20 -3.85
C SER A 59 -5.18 -7.38 -2.87
N SER A 60 -4.11 -7.54 -2.09
CA SER A 60 -4.03 -8.62 -1.10
C SER A 60 -4.98 -8.39 0.08
N LEU A 61 -5.13 -7.15 0.52
CA LEU A 61 -6.03 -6.78 1.63
C LEU A 61 -7.51 -6.92 1.24
N GLN A 62 -7.88 -6.75 -0.03
CA GLN A 62 -9.28 -6.85 -0.50
C GLN A 62 -9.98 -8.17 -0.15
N TYR A 63 -9.22 -9.25 0.08
CA TYR A 63 -9.76 -10.57 0.40
C TYR A 63 -9.87 -10.86 1.90
N LEU A 64 -9.56 -9.87 2.75
CA LEU A 64 -9.63 -9.98 4.21
C LEU A 64 -10.79 -9.17 4.78
N VAL A 65 -11.23 -9.51 6.00
CA VAL A 65 -12.03 -8.60 6.83
C VAL A 65 -11.10 -7.51 7.34
N HIS A 66 -11.48 -6.24 7.15
CA HIS A 66 -10.61 -5.10 7.42
C HIS A 66 -10.77 -4.59 8.85
N SER A 67 -9.65 -4.37 9.51
CA SER A 67 -9.54 -3.52 10.69
C SER A 67 -9.72 -2.04 10.34
N ASP A 68 -10.09 -1.23 11.34
CA ASP A 68 -10.27 0.22 11.14
C ASP A 68 -9.00 0.90 10.61
N ASP A 69 -7.83 0.46 11.08
CA ASP A 69 -6.52 0.94 10.62
C ASP A 69 -6.29 0.66 9.13
N VAL A 70 -6.79 -0.47 8.63
CA VAL A 70 -6.73 -0.83 7.20
C VAL A 70 -7.71 0.00 6.37
N LEU A 71 -8.89 0.31 6.90
CA LEU A 71 -9.82 1.23 6.24
C LEU A 71 -9.23 2.63 6.11
N VAL A 72 -8.57 3.14 7.15
CA VAL A 72 -7.84 4.42 7.10
C VAL A 72 -6.73 4.37 6.06
N PHE A 73 -5.97 3.27 6.00
CA PHE A 73 -4.97 3.09 4.96
C PHE A 73 -5.55 3.17 3.55
N PHE A 74 -6.68 2.51 3.27
CA PHE A 74 -7.30 2.58 1.95
C PHE A 74 -7.69 3.99 1.54
N GLU A 75 -8.28 4.77 2.46
CA GLU A 75 -8.67 6.15 2.21
C GLU A 75 -7.45 7.04 1.90
N GLU A 76 -6.38 6.90 2.68
CA GLU A 76 -5.16 7.69 2.47
C GLU A 76 -4.41 7.26 1.20
N ALA A 77 -4.30 5.95 0.95
CA ALA A 77 -3.70 5.42 -0.27
C ALA A 77 -4.46 5.92 -1.51
N ARG A 78 -5.80 5.98 -1.42
CA ARG A 78 -6.64 6.48 -2.51
C ARG A 78 -6.38 7.94 -2.84
N LYS A 79 -6.27 8.81 -1.84
CA LYS A 79 -5.94 10.23 -2.02
C LYS A 79 -4.56 10.42 -2.66
N ILE A 80 -3.58 9.66 -2.18
CA ILE A 80 -2.17 9.81 -2.57
C ILE A 80 -1.89 9.28 -3.96
N MET A 81 -2.48 8.14 -4.30
CA MET A 81 -2.28 7.50 -5.59
C MET A 81 -3.26 8.03 -6.67
N GLN A 82 -4.25 8.86 -6.29
CA GLN A 82 -5.30 9.41 -7.17
C GLN A 82 -6.25 8.33 -7.73
N ILE A 83 -6.70 7.34 -6.93
CA ILE A 83 -7.68 6.34 -7.44
C ILE A 83 -9.05 7.02 -7.55
N ASN A 84 -9.56 7.16 -8.76
CA ASN A 84 -10.92 7.66 -8.99
C ASN A 84 -11.96 6.59 -8.59
N PRO A 85 -13.06 6.97 -7.90
CA PRO A 85 -14.18 6.08 -7.67
C PRO A 85 -14.95 5.88 -8.98
N GLY A 86 -14.58 4.87 -9.76
CA GLY A 86 -15.24 4.59 -11.04
C GLY A 86 -14.53 3.58 -11.92
N THR A 87 -13.25 3.30 -11.69
CA THR A 87 -12.55 2.21 -12.37
C THR A 87 -12.80 0.89 -11.66
N GLY A 88 -13.97 0.29 -11.93
CA GLY A 88 -14.18 -1.12 -11.67
C GLY A 88 -13.21 -1.97 -12.48
N GLY A 89 -12.37 -2.74 -11.80
CA GLY A 89 -11.69 -3.92 -12.35
C GLY A 89 -10.41 -3.71 -13.16
N SER A 90 -9.25 -3.78 -12.52
CA SER A 90 -8.11 -4.59 -13.00
C SER A 90 -7.02 -4.66 -11.91
N PRO A 91 -6.48 -5.84 -11.55
CA PRO A 91 -5.35 -5.97 -10.62
C PRO A 91 -4.02 -5.50 -11.22
N TYR A 92 -4.01 -5.16 -12.51
CA TYR A 92 -2.84 -4.73 -13.25
C TYR A 92 -3.19 -3.48 -14.06
N GLY A 93 -2.95 -2.30 -13.50
CA GLY A 93 -3.12 -1.04 -14.24
C GLY A 93 -4.01 -0.03 -13.55
N TRP A 94 -3.44 0.65 -12.56
CA TRP A 94 -3.44 2.10 -12.64
C TRP A 94 -3.00 2.51 -14.05
N SER A 95 -3.93 3.03 -14.86
CA SER A 95 -3.79 3.38 -16.29
C SER A 95 -3.81 2.21 -17.29
N ASN A 96 -5.02 1.71 -17.60
CA ASN A 96 -5.58 1.55 -18.96
C ASN A 96 -6.65 0.44 -18.95
N PHE A 97 -7.89 0.83 -18.66
CA PHE A 97 -9.05 0.16 -19.24
C PHE A 97 -9.76 1.24 -20.07
N GLU A 98 -9.96 0.96 -21.35
CA GLU A 98 -10.53 1.83 -22.40
C GLU A 98 -9.58 2.83 -23.08
N SER A 99 -8.93 2.34 -24.15
CA SER A 99 -9.15 2.91 -25.49
C SER A 99 -8.59 1.98 -26.57
N LYS A 100 -9.45 1.08 -27.08
CA LYS A 100 -9.64 0.84 -28.52
C LYS A 100 -10.87 -0.04 -28.75
#